data_AF-A0AAN7C3F4-F1
#
_entry.id   AF-A0AAN7C3F4-F1
#
_cell.length_a   1.000
_cell.length_b   1.000
_cell.length_c   1.000
_cell.angle_alpha   90.00
_cell.angle_beta   90.00
_cell.angle_gamma   90.00
#
_symmetry.space_group_name_H-M   'P 1'
#
loop_
_entity.id
_entity.type
_entity.pdbx_description
1 polymer ?
#
loop_
_entity_poly.entity_id
_entity_poly.type
_entity_poly.pdbx_seq_one_letter_code
_entity_poly.pdbx_strand_id
1 'polypeptide(L)'
;MPPELPFTLPDPDRYEIRPLQLEHENAVRAILAHSMAFHSPMWTPMYPRDQAELAYALFKAWRPAVRCFLEAGLSFGGFDKHYTSTYADPAPNTVGWDHTNTEASSETLLAQMDFPLSSVALFKDAAHHVPAGAM
;
A
#
# COMPACT_ATOMS: atom_id res chain seq x y z
N MET A 1 -17.05 14.37 -17.06
CA MET A 1 -15.61 14.65 -17.09
C MET A 1 -15.08 14.27 -15.72
N PRO A 2 -14.17 13.29 -15.59
CA PRO A 2 -13.62 12.96 -14.29
C PRO A 2 -12.89 14.20 -13.74
N PRO A 3 -12.94 14.45 -12.42
CA PRO A 3 -12.22 15.56 -11.82
C PRO A 3 -10.72 15.44 -12.13
N GLU A 4 -10.10 16.53 -12.53
CA GLU A 4 -8.65 16.58 -12.72
C GLU A 4 -7.96 16.23 -11.39
N LEU A 5 -7.11 15.21 -11.41
CA LEU A 5 -6.36 14.79 -10.24
C LEU A 5 -5.33 15.89 -9.91
N PRO A 6 -5.18 16.30 -8.64
CA PRO A 6 -4.31 17.42 -8.23
C PRO A 6 -2.80 17.12 -8.34
N PHE A 7 -2.42 16.04 -9.01
CA PHE A 7 -1.05 15.55 -9.14
C PHE A 7 -0.81 14.98 -10.54
N THR A 8 0.29 15.38 -11.17
CA THR A 8 0.77 14.85 -12.45
C THR A 8 1.71 13.67 -12.23
N LEU A 9 1.52 12.60 -13.01
CA LEU A 9 2.44 11.46 -12.99
C LEU A 9 3.80 11.84 -13.59
N PRO A 10 4.92 11.31 -13.06
CA PRO A 10 6.24 11.55 -13.63
C PRO A 10 6.39 10.98 -15.05
N ASP A 11 5.66 9.89 -15.35
CA ASP A 11 5.59 9.26 -16.66
C ASP A 11 4.17 8.68 -16.85
N PRO A 12 3.27 9.37 -17.58
CA PRO A 12 1.91 8.89 -17.83
C PRO A 12 1.86 7.73 -18.84
N ASP A 13 2.93 7.46 -19.59
CA ASP A 13 3.01 6.31 -20.49
C ASP A 13 3.34 5.04 -19.72
N ARG A 14 4.01 5.17 -18.58
CA ARG A 14 4.31 4.06 -17.67
C ARG A 14 3.31 3.87 -16.54
N TYR A 15 2.82 4.95 -15.94
CA TYR A 15 1.95 4.86 -14.76
C TYR A 15 0.51 5.25 -15.06
N GLU A 16 -0.43 4.68 -14.31
CA GLU A 16 -1.86 5.01 -14.33
C GLU A 16 -2.37 5.21 -12.90
N ILE A 17 -3.20 6.24 -12.68
CA ILE A 17 -3.87 6.43 -11.38
C ILE A 17 -5.28 5.85 -11.46
N ARG A 18 -5.60 4.94 -10.54
CA ARG A 18 -6.93 4.32 -10.45
C ARG A 18 -7.44 4.29 -9.01
N PRO A 19 -8.77 4.30 -8.78
CA PRO A 19 -9.34 4.06 -7.45
C PRO A 19 -8.90 2.71 -6.90
N LEU A 20 -8.55 2.67 -5.62
CA LEU A 20 -8.20 1.42 -4.93
C LEU A 20 -9.47 0.69 -4.48
N GLN A 21 -9.50 -0.62 -4.73
CA GLN A 21 -10.55 -1.54 -4.29
C GLN A 21 -10.06 -2.47 -3.17
N LEU A 22 -10.97 -3.15 -2.47
CA LEU A 22 -10.64 -4.05 -1.36
C LEU A 22 -9.66 -5.18 -1.76
N GLU A 23 -9.67 -5.61 -3.02
CA GLU A 23 -8.71 -6.61 -3.54
C GLU A 23 -7.24 -6.14 -3.47
N HIS A 24 -6.99 -4.84 -3.35
CA HIS A 24 -5.66 -4.25 -3.22
C HIS A 24 -5.18 -4.17 -1.77
N GLU A 25 -5.97 -4.63 -0.77
CA GLU A 25 -5.68 -4.46 0.66
C GLU A 25 -4.25 -4.91 1.03
N ASN A 26 -3.84 -6.10 0.56
CA ASN A 26 -2.51 -6.63 0.85
C ASN A 26 -1.39 -5.79 0.24
N ALA A 27 -1.53 -5.39 -1.03
CA ALA A 27 -0.55 -4.56 -1.71
C ALA A 27 -0.40 -3.19 -1.02
N VAL A 28 -1.51 -2.55 -0.67
CA VAL A 28 -1.53 -1.28 0.06
C VAL A 28 -0.82 -1.40 1.41
N ARG A 29 -1.16 -2.43 2.19
CA ARG A 29 -0.54 -2.66 3.51
C ARG A 29 0.96 -2.92 3.40
N ALA A 30 1.40 -3.68 2.40
CA ALA A 30 2.82 -3.95 2.17
C ALA A 30 3.58 -2.67 1.83
N ILE A 31 3.06 -1.83 0.93
CA ILE A 31 3.66 -0.54 0.57
C ILE A 31 3.80 0.36 1.81
N LEU A 32 2.74 0.48 2.62
CA LEU A 32 2.78 1.32 3.83
C LEU A 32 3.79 0.80 4.84
N ALA A 33 3.73 -0.50 5.15
CA ALA A 33 4.60 -1.11 6.15
C ALA A 33 6.08 -1.02 5.75
N HIS A 34 6.39 -1.31 4.49
CA HIS A 34 7.74 -1.23 3.94
C HIS A 34 8.25 0.22 3.93
N SER A 35 7.46 1.15 3.39
CA SER A 35 7.83 2.57 3.33
C SER A 35 8.07 3.15 4.73
N MET A 36 7.23 2.77 5.71
CA MET A 36 7.38 3.25 7.08
C MET A 36 8.60 2.66 7.78
N ALA A 37 8.86 1.36 7.65
CA ALA A 37 9.95 0.70 8.34
C ALA A 37 11.34 1.08 7.80
N PHE A 38 11.46 1.31 6.49
CA PHE A 38 12.76 1.50 5.84
C PHE A 38 13.02 2.92 5.34
N HIS A 39 11.97 3.66 4.94
CA HIS A 39 12.13 4.92 4.19
C HIS A 39 11.55 6.15 4.92
N SER A 40 10.91 5.97 6.08
CA SER A 40 10.31 7.10 6.79
C SER A 40 11.38 7.98 7.44
N PRO A 41 11.36 9.31 7.18
CA PRO A 41 12.28 10.23 7.87
C PRO A 41 11.98 10.36 9.37
N MET A 42 10.83 9.86 9.83
CA MET A 42 10.41 9.89 11.22
C MET A 42 10.57 8.53 11.90
N TRP A 43 10.07 7.45 11.28
CA TRP A 43 10.06 6.13 11.92
C TRP A 43 11.43 5.45 11.90
N THR A 44 12.19 5.56 10.80
CA THR A 44 13.50 4.90 10.69
C THR A 44 14.49 5.37 11.78
N PRO A 45 14.57 6.69 12.13
CA PRO A 45 15.39 7.12 13.26
C PRO A 45 14.87 6.70 14.64
N MET A 46 13.54 6.56 14.82
CA MET A 46 12.94 6.15 16.11
C MET A 46 13.12 4.66 16.38
N TYR A 47 13.16 3.84 15.33
CA TYR A 47 13.30 2.38 15.39
C TYR A 47 14.49 1.93 14.54
N PRO A 48 15.74 2.15 15.01
CA PRO A 48 16.94 1.96 14.21
C PRO A 48 17.37 0.49 14.05
N ARG A 49 16.67 -0.45 14.67
CA ARG A 49 16.94 -1.90 14.62
C ARG A 49 15.67 -2.67 14.29
N ASP A 50 15.83 -3.90 13.84
CA ASP A 50 14.75 -4.87 13.64
C ASP A 50 13.69 -4.37 12.64
N GLN A 51 14.12 -3.69 11.56
CA GLN A 51 13.22 -3.08 10.58
C GLN A 51 12.31 -4.10 9.88
N ALA A 52 12.79 -5.33 9.65
CA ALA A 52 11.94 -6.40 9.11
C ALA A 52 10.79 -6.75 10.08
N GLU A 53 11.09 -6.89 11.38
CA GLU A 53 10.07 -7.13 12.39
C GLU A 53 9.07 -5.96 12.49
N LEU A 54 9.58 -4.73 12.42
CA LEU A 54 8.73 -3.53 12.38
C LEU A 54 7.82 -3.55 11.14
N ALA A 55 8.34 -3.88 9.96
CA ALA A 55 7.55 -4.02 8.75
C ALA A 55 6.44 -5.07 8.92
N TYR A 56 6.74 -6.23 9.51
CA TYR A 56 5.74 -7.28 9.78
C TYR A 56 4.67 -6.83 10.77
N ALA A 57 5.08 -6.14 11.84
CA ALA A 57 4.17 -5.59 12.83
C ALA A 57 3.23 -4.54 12.22
N LEU A 58 3.78 -3.60 11.45
CA LEU A 58 3.03 -2.57 10.74
C LEU A 58 2.08 -3.19 9.70
N PHE A 59 2.53 -4.16 8.92
CA PHE A 59 1.71 -4.85 7.93
C PHE A 59 0.45 -5.46 8.55
N LYS A 60 0.58 -6.06 9.73
CA LYS A 60 -0.54 -6.60 10.51
C LYS A 60 -1.40 -5.47 11.10
N ALA A 61 -0.78 -4.46 11.72
CA ALA A 61 -1.46 -3.35 12.39
C ALA A 61 -2.29 -2.47 11.44
N TRP A 62 -1.84 -2.31 10.19
CA TRP A 62 -2.54 -1.49 9.19
C TRP A 62 -3.86 -2.08 8.70
N ARG A 63 -4.12 -3.38 8.92
CA ARG A 63 -5.27 -4.08 8.35
C ARG A 63 -6.61 -3.37 8.59
N PRO A 64 -7.01 -3.03 9.83
CA PRO A 64 -8.32 -2.43 10.06
C PRO A 64 -8.45 -1.02 9.44
N ALA A 65 -7.39 -0.21 9.52
CA ALA A 65 -7.39 1.14 9.00
C ALA A 65 -7.42 1.17 7.46
N VAL A 66 -6.59 0.36 6.81
CA VAL A 66 -6.58 0.25 5.34
C VAL A 66 -7.93 -0.23 4.82
N ARG A 67 -8.54 -1.24 5.46
CA ARG A 67 -9.87 -1.70 5.06
C ARG A 67 -10.90 -0.57 5.11
N CYS A 68 -10.91 0.20 6.18
CA CYS A 68 -11.80 1.35 6.33
C CYS A 68 -11.57 2.42 5.23
N PHE A 69 -10.32 2.68 4.84
CA PHE A 69 -9.98 3.64 3.78
C PHE A 69 -10.39 3.16 2.39
N LEU A 70 -10.25 1.86 2.12
CA LEU A 70 -10.65 1.26 0.85
C LEU A 70 -12.17 1.17 0.73
N GLU A 71 -12.86 0.78 1.80
CA GLU A 71 -14.34 0.73 1.85
C GLU A 71 -14.98 2.12 1.66
N ALA A 72 -14.30 3.19 2.09
CA ALA A 72 -14.76 4.56 1.85
C ALA A 72 -14.72 4.97 0.36
N GLY A 73 -13.97 4.26 -0.49
CA GLY A 73 -13.92 4.50 -1.93
C GLY A 73 -13.22 5.79 -2.36
N LEU A 74 -12.50 6.45 -1.46
CA LEU A 74 -11.80 7.73 -1.70
C LEU A 74 -10.29 7.57 -1.89
N SER A 75 -9.77 6.35 -1.82
CA SER A 75 -8.34 6.07 -1.93
C SER A 75 -7.93 5.78 -3.38
N PHE A 76 -6.74 6.22 -3.78
CA PHE A 76 -6.20 6.06 -5.13
C PHE A 76 -4.82 5.41 -5.10
N GLY A 77 -4.50 4.69 -6.17
CA GLY A 77 -3.22 4.01 -6.35
C GLY A 77 -2.59 4.38 -7.68
N GLY A 78 -1.27 4.52 -7.69
CA GLY A 78 -0.48 4.56 -8.92
C GLY A 78 -0.07 3.14 -9.32
N PHE A 79 -0.39 2.74 -10.54
CA PHE A 79 -0.12 1.40 -11.08
C PHE A 79 0.89 1.49 -12.23
N ASP A 80 1.92 0.65 -12.22
CA ASP A 80 2.86 0.48 -13.34
C ASP A 80 2.22 -0.40 -14.42
N LYS A 81 1.99 0.17 -15.60
CA LYS A 81 1.40 -0.50 -16.76
C LYS A 81 2.33 -1.54 -17.39
N HIS A 82 3.63 -1.45 -17.13
CA HIS A 82 4.65 -2.35 -17.68
C HIS A 82 5.12 -3.38 -16.66
N TYR A 83 4.46 -3.46 -15.50
CA TYR A 83 4.77 -4.45 -14.49
C TYR A 83 4.59 -5.87 -15.03
N THR A 84 5.57 -6.72 -14.77
CA THR A 84 5.55 -8.15 -15.09
C THR A 84 5.80 -8.91 -13.80
N SER A 85 4.92 -9.87 -13.49
CA SER A 85 5.11 -10.72 -12.32
C SER A 85 6.37 -11.56 -12.45
N THR A 86 7.02 -11.80 -11.32
CA THR A 86 8.18 -12.69 -11.21
C THR A 86 7.82 -14.15 -10.94
N TYR A 87 6.54 -14.44 -10.64
CA TYR A 87 6.06 -15.78 -10.31
C TYR A 87 5.49 -16.50 -11.53
N ALA A 88 5.68 -17.82 -11.57
CA ALA A 88 5.15 -18.67 -12.65
C ALA A 88 3.61 -18.75 -12.65
N ASP A 89 2.98 -18.58 -11.48
CA ASP A 89 1.53 -18.50 -11.29
C ASP A 89 1.20 -17.31 -10.37
N PRO A 90 1.01 -16.11 -10.94
CA PRO A 90 0.79 -14.91 -10.14
C PRO A 90 -0.64 -14.86 -9.61
N ALA A 91 -0.79 -15.13 -8.32
CA ALA A 91 -1.96 -14.63 -7.62
C ALA A 91 -1.88 -13.08 -7.59
N PRO A 92 -2.94 -12.34 -7.98
CA PRO A 92 -2.91 -10.89 -7.98
C PRO A 92 -2.68 -10.35 -6.56
N ASN A 93 -1.93 -9.26 -6.42
CA ASN A 93 -1.68 -8.58 -5.15
C ASN A 93 -0.98 -9.45 -4.08
N THR A 94 -0.03 -10.29 -4.52
CA THR A 94 0.68 -11.23 -3.63
C THR A 94 1.80 -10.54 -2.85
N VAL A 95 1.88 -10.85 -1.56
CA VAL A 95 2.95 -10.44 -0.66
C VAL A 95 3.58 -11.72 -0.09
N GLY A 96 4.76 -12.08 -0.57
CA GLY A 96 5.47 -13.31 -0.23
C GLY A 96 6.33 -13.24 1.03
N TRP A 97 6.01 -12.34 1.97
CA TRP A 97 6.85 -12.08 3.15
C TRP A 97 6.89 -13.28 4.10
N ASP A 98 8.10 -13.77 4.38
CA ASP A 98 8.36 -14.72 5.46
C ASP A 98 8.51 -14.00 6.79
N HIS A 99 7.42 -13.97 7.57
CA HIS A 99 7.37 -13.33 8.88
C HIS A 99 8.28 -13.96 9.94
N THR A 100 8.93 -15.09 9.65
CA THR A 100 9.91 -15.73 10.55
C THR A 100 11.34 -15.26 10.30
N ASN A 101 11.61 -14.66 9.13
CA ASN A 101 12.90 -14.09 8.79
C ASN A 101 13.00 -12.64 9.29
N THR A 102 13.64 -12.44 10.43
CA THR A 102 13.81 -11.14 11.07
C THR A 102 15.00 -10.34 10.53
N GLU A 103 15.82 -10.95 9.67
CA GLU A 103 17.02 -10.34 9.07
C GLU A 103 16.79 -9.87 7.63
N ALA A 104 15.56 -9.95 7.13
CA ALA A 104 15.23 -9.54 5.76
C ALA A 104 15.55 -8.06 5.52
N SER A 105 16.28 -7.78 4.44
CA SER A 105 16.57 -6.40 4.01
C SER A 105 15.35 -5.74 3.36
N SER A 106 15.40 -4.42 3.20
CA SER A 106 14.40 -3.65 2.44
C SER A 106 14.18 -4.22 1.04
N GLU A 107 15.28 -4.52 0.34
CA GLU A 107 15.29 -5.05 -1.03
C GLU A 107 14.72 -6.46 -1.08
N THR A 108 15.01 -7.27 -0.06
CA THR A 108 14.50 -8.65 0.06
C THR A 108 12.98 -8.65 0.19
N LEU A 109 12.44 -7.79 1.05
CA LEU A 109 10.99 -7.66 1.22
C LEU A 109 10.31 -7.03 -0.01
N LEU A 110 10.96 -6.07 -0.66
CA LEU A 110 10.45 -5.46 -1.88
C LEU A 110 10.38 -6.47 -3.04
N ALA A 111 11.38 -7.34 -3.19
CA ALA A 111 11.39 -8.39 -4.21
C ALA A 111 10.26 -9.43 -4.01
N GLN A 112 9.69 -9.51 -2.82
CA GLN A 112 8.57 -10.39 -2.47
C GLN A 112 7.19 -9.70 -2.61
N MET A 113 7.15 -8.43 -3.06
CA MET A 113 5.92 -7.68 -3.33
C MET A 113 5.57 -7.80 -4.82
N ASP A 114 4.66 -8.73 -5.16
CA ASP A 114 4.34 -9.07 -6.54
C ASP A 114 2.98 -8.47 -6.95
N PHE A 115 3.02 -7.19 -7.32
CA PHE A 115 1.88 -6.46 -7.84
C PHE A 115 2.27 -5.19 -8.61
N PRO A 116 1.40 -4.70 -9.50
CA PRO A 116 1.64 -3.47 -10.27
C PRO A 116 1.51 -2.18 -9.47
N LEU A 117 1.02 -2.21 -8.24
CA LEU A 117 0.79 -1.02 -7.41
C LEU A 117 2.13 -0.45 -6.91
N SER A 118 2.45 0.79 -7.29
CA SER A 118 3.73 1.45 -6.97
C SER A 118 3.61 2.53 -5.90
N SER A 119 2.42 3.11 -5.71
CA SER A 119 2.17 4.16 -4.73
C SER A 119 0.71 4.18 -4.30
N VAL A 120 0.45 4.69 -3.09
CA VAL A 120 -0.89 4.75 -2.50
C VAL A 120 -1.16 6.13 -1.92
N ALA A 121 -2.37 6.63 -2.15
CA ALA A 121 -2.91 7.82 -1.52
C ALA A 121 -4.18 7.41 -0.78
N LEU A 122 -4.10 7.34 0.55
CA LEU A 122 -5.19 6.88 1.41
C LEU A 122 -5.98 8.07 1.94
N PHE A 123 -7.29 8.00 1.76
CA PHE A 123 -8.20 9.01 2.23
C PHE A 123 -9.38 8.37 2.94
N LYS A 124 -9.80 9.03 4.01
CA LYS A 124 -11.11 8.84 4.63
C LYS A 124 -11.69 10.22 4.87
N ASP A 125 -12.83 10.49 4.25
CA ASP A 125 -13.57 11.67 4.60
C ASP A 125 -14.35 11.41 5.90
N ALA A 126 -14.04 12.18 6.94
CA ALA A 126 -14.73 12.11 8.21
C ALA A 126 -16.20 12.57 8.12
N ALA A 127 -16.55 13.37 7.10
CA ALA A 127 -17.92 13.82 6.85
C ALA A 127 -18.83 12.72 6.28
N HIS A 128 -18.25 11.66 5.69
CA HIS A 128 -19.00 10.51 5.15
C HIS A 128 -19.54 9.56 6.23
N HIS A 129 -19.42 9.89 7.53
CA HIS A 129 -19.94 9.09 8.63
C HIS A 129 -21.12 9.73 9.37
N VAL A 130 -22.23 9.99 8.66
CA VAL A 130 -23.58 10.06 9.25
C VAL A 130 -24.58 9.49 8.25
N PRO A 131 -25.19 8.31 8.48
CA PRO A 131 -26.46 7.99 7.85
C PRO A 131 -27.48 9.02 8.35
N ALA A 132 -28.00 9.85 7.44
CA ALA A 132 -29.13 10.71 7.73
C ALA A 132 -30.34 9.82 8.07
N GLY A 133 -30.59 9.58 9.35
CA GLY A 133 -31.71 8.73 9.79
C GLY A 133 -31.65 8.14 11.20
N ALA A 134 -30.60 8.39 11.99
CA ALA A 134 -30.58 7.98 13.40
C ALA A 134 -30.79 9.20 14.32
N MET A 135 -32.03 9.71 14.36
CA MET A 135 -32.62 10.41 15.51
C MET A 135 -34.01 9.85 15.74
#